data_AF-A0AAJ7TQY9-F1
#
_entry.id   AF-A0AAJ7TQY9-F1
#
_cell.length_a   1.000
_cell.length_b   1.000
_cell.length_c   1.000
_cell.angle_alpha   90.00
_cell.angle_beta   90.00
_cell.angle_gamma   90.00
#
_symmetry.space_group_name_H-M   'P 1'
#
loop_
_entity.id
_entity.type
_entity.pdbx_description
1 polymer ?
#
loop_
_entity_poly.entity_id
_entity_poly.type
_entity_poly.pdbx_seq_one_letter_code
_entity_poly.pdbx_strand_id
1 'polypeptide(L)'
;MAVLRVRFTKEKRVKLAQILWILNWISVVSGLLLFSLGTVLKVELRRRADLMVEGGAGLHGLPNLLLGVGLLACAINLLGGKICHDFATADSAKVSRWRLVLLPYTVCTLVFTACLLAGGLMCYGASGALDGALRAGLRNAMHYYRDTDVPGRCFIKRSIDLLQMEFHCCGNSGFRDWFELQWISVRYLDMASKDVRDRLKSNVDGKFLVDGVPFSCCNPNSPRACIQQGITNSSAHYNYDYLSEELNLWMRGCREALLEHYTGILAYVGLTVLLVWLFELSVLVGVRYMQTAMENALLAGDPDCECEGWLLESGLAETARSNFNVIKNLGKSNQIDSVMGKEDPNLDVPVPPVPAHYGPRDGVAVTGRHIPLDS
;
A
#
# COMPACT_ATOMS: atom_id res chain seq x y z
N MET A 1 13.98 33.89 9.13
CA MET A 1 15.42 33.55 9.09
C MET A 1 15.57 32.23 8.34
N ALA A 2 16.50 32.12 7.38
CA ALA A 2 16.69 30.84 6.67
C ALA A 2 17.50 29.86 7.52
N VAL A 3 17.12 28.59 7.52
CA VAL A 3 17.65 27.53 8.40
C VAL A 3 18.74 26.72 7.67
N LEU A 4 19.84 26.40 8.37
CA LEU A 4 21.08 25.78 7.83
C LEU A 4 21.59 26.47 6.55
N ARG A 5 22.09 27.70 6.69
CA ARG A 5 22.73 28.42 5.57
C ARG A 5 24.14 27.91 5.34
N VAL A 6 24.49 27.66 4.07
CA VAL A 6 25.84 27.29 3.64
C VAL A 6 26.24 28.16 2.46
N ARG A 7 27.47 28.68 2.48
CA ARG A 7 28.02 29.48 1.37
C ARG A 7 28.70 28.57 0.34
N PHE A 8 28.33 28.74 -0.92
CA PHE A 8 28.91 27.97 -2.02
C PHE A 8 29.65 28.90 -2.99
N THR A 9 30.91 28.56 -3.27
CA THR A 9 31.66 29.10 -4.41
C THR A 9 31.22 28.39 -5.70
N LYS A 10 31.49 28.97 -6.87
CA LYS A 10 31.17 28.35 -8.17
C LYS A 10 31.70 26.91 -8.30
N GLU A 11 32.96 26.68 -7.95
CA GLU A 11 33.55 25.34 -8.00
C GLU A 11 32.83 24.33 -7.09
N LYS A 12 32.46 24.75 -5.87
CA LYS A 12 31.71 23.91 -4.94
C LYS A 12 30.31 23.60 -5.46
N ARG A 13 29.65 24.56 -6.11
CA ARG A 13 28.34 24.35 -6.76
C ARG A 13 28.41 23.33 -7.89
N VAL A 14 29.42 23.45 -8.76
CA VAL A 14 29.63 22.50 -9.88
C VAL A 14 29.95 21.10 -9.36
N LYS A 15 30.84 20.98 -8.37
CA LYS A 15 31.16 19.69 -7.73
C LYS A 15 29.92 19.06 -7.07
N LEU A 16 29.11 19.85 -6.37
CA LEU A 16 27.84 19.39 -5.79
C LEU A 16 26.89 18.86 -6.88
N ALA A 17 26.74 19.59 -7.99
CA ALA A 17 25.90 19.16 -9.11
C ALA A 17 26.40 17.86 -9.76
N GLN A 18 27.71 17.68 -9.91
CA GLN A 18 28.32 16.44 -10.41
C GLN A 18 28.06 15.26 -9.47
N ILE A 19 28.23 15.45 -8.16
CA ILE A 19 27.95 14.42 -7.16
C ILE A 19 26.46 14.05 -7.19
N LEU A 20 25.56 15.04 -7.19
CA LEU A 20 24.12 14.79 -7.23
C LEU A 20 23.68 14.12 -8.52
N TRP A 21 24.32 14.41 -9.65
CA TRP A 21 24.08 13.69 -10.90
C TRP A 21 24.35 12.18 -10.74
N ILE A 22 25.49 11.81 -10.15
CA ILE A 22 25.83 10.40 -9.87
C ILE A 22 24.83 9.80 -8.88
N LEU A 23 24.49 10.50 -7.81
CA LEU A 23 23.56 10.02 -6.79
C LEU A 23 22.15 9.79 -7.36
N ASN A 24 21.65 10.66 -8.24
CA ASN A 24 20.37 10.47 -8.93
C ASN A 24 20.38 9.21 -9.81
N TRP A 25 21.50 8.89 -10.48
CA TRP A 25 21.61 7.63 -11.23
C TRP A 25 21.57 6.40 -10.33
N ILE A 26 22.22 6.46 -9.16
CA ILE A 26 22.12 5.40 -8.15
C ILE A 26 20.68 5.28 -7.65
N SER A 27 19.97 6.41 -7.47
CA SER A 27 18.54 6.41 -7.11
C SER A 27 17.64 5.80 -8.19
N VAL A 28 17.99 5.90 -9.48
CA VAL A 28 17.26 5.18 -10.53
C VAL A 28 17.39 3.67 -10.34
N VAL A 29 18.58 3.18 -10.00
CA VAL A 29 18.81 1.76 -9.71
C VAL A 29 18.07 1.32 -8.46
N SER A 30 18.03 2.14 -7.40
CA SER A 30 17.23 1.83 -6.20
C SER A 30 15.73 1.80 -6.51
N GLY A 31 15.23 2.67 -7.40
CA GLY A 31 13.85 2.63 -7.90
C GLY A 31 13.51 1.32 -8.62
N LEU A 32 14.39 0.81 -9.48
CA LEU A 32 14.24 -0.49 -10.13
C LEU A 32 14.27 -1.64 -9.12
N LEU A 33 15.12 -1.56 -8.10
CA LEU A 33 15.14 -2.52 -7.01
C LEU A 33 13.79 -2.54 -6.28
N LEU A 34 13.23 -1.39 -5.91
CA LEU A 34 11.91 -1.29 -5.27
C LEU A 34 10.81 -1.88 -6.14
N PHE A 35 10.81 -1.59 -7.45
CA PHE A 35 9.87 -2.17 -8.40
C PHE A 35 9.99 -3.71 -8.41
N SER A 36 11.22 -4.23 -8.50
CA SER A 36 11.46 -5.68 -8.49
C SER A 36 10.97 -6.36 -7.21
N LEU A 37 11.23 -5.76 -6.04
CA LEU A 37 10.75 -6.28 -4.75
C LEU A 37 9.22 -6.24 -4.67
N GLY A 38 8.60 -5.17 -5.19
CA GLY A 38 7.15 -5.07 -5.33
C GLY A 38 6.56 -6.20 -6.19
N THR A 39 7.21 -6.55 -7.31
CA THR A 39 6.76 -7.66 -8.16
C THR A 39 6.88 -9.01 -7.44
N VAL A 40 8.02 -9.28 -6.79
CA VAL A 40 8.27 -10.53 -6.05
C VAL A 40 7.25 -10.69 -4.92
N LEU A 41 7.04 -9.64 -4.11
CA LEU A 41 6.06 -9.66 -3.03
C LEU A 41 4.63 -9.92 -3.57
N LYS A 42 4.28 -9.30 -4.70
CA LYS A 42 2.97 -9.49 -5.33
C LYS A 42 2.78 -10.93 -5.83
N VAL A 43 3.82 -11.52 -6.42
CA VAL A 43 3.79 -12.91 -6.89
C VAL A 43 3.67 -13.87 -5.71
N GLU A 44 4.44 -13.68 -4.65
CA GLU A 44 4.43 -14.58 -3.50
C GLU A 44 3.08 -14.56 -2.76
N LEU A 45 2.50 -13.37 -2.55
CA LEU A 45 1.16 -13.25 -1.96
C LEU A 45 0.07 -13.86 -2.87
N ARG A 46 0.19 -13.72 -4.19
CA ARG A 46 -0.77 -14.31 -5.14
C ARG A 46 -0.67 -15.83 -5.21
N ARG A 47 0.53 -16.39 -5.06
CA ARG A 47 0.78 -17.84 -5.12
C ARG A 47 -0.07 -18.62 -4.10
N ARG A 48 -0.42 -18.00 -2.96
CA ARG A 48 -1.24 -18.60 -1.90
C ARG A 48 -2.52 -17.82 -1.62
N ALA A 49 -3.01 -17.03 -2.59
CA ALA A 49 -4.21 -16.23 -2.42
C ALA A 49 -5.43 -17.07 -2.02
N ASP A 50 -5.54 -18.31 -2.54
CA ASP A 50 -6.63 -19.23 -2.21
C ASP A 50 -6.70 -19.62 -0.72
N LEU A 51 -5.62 -19.41 0.02
CA LEU A 51 -5.50 -19.74 1.45
C LEU A 51 -5.64 -18.50 2.35
N MET A 52 -5.85 -17.33 1.77
CA MET A 52 -6.03 -16.04 2.47
C MET A 52 -7.39 -15.45 2.07
N VAL A 53 -8.16 -14.92 3.03
CA VAL A 53 -9.41 -14.22 2.68
C VAL A 53 -9.09 -12.86 2.05
N GLU A 54 -9.79 -12.51 0.96
CA GLU A 54 -9.65 -11.25 0.19
C GLU A 54 -9.94 -9.95 0.98
N GLY A 55 -10.12 -10.00 2.30
CA GLY A 55 -10.63 -8.89 3.12
C GLY A 55 -9.59 -7.85 3.57
N GLY A 56 -8.30 -8.05 3.32
CA GLY A 56 -7.26 -7.10 3.73
C GLY A 56 -6.96 -6.08 2.64
N ALA A 57 -7.72 -4.99 2.55
CA ALA A 57 -7.45 -3.89 1.61
C ALA A 57 -5.97 -3.39 1.66
N GLY A 58 -5.32 -3.51 2.83
CA GLY A 58 -3.91 -3.17 3.02
C GLY A 58 -2.91 -4.19 2.43
N LEU A 59 -3.23 -5.49 2.40
CA LEU A 59 -2.28 -6.54 2.01
C LEU A 59 -2.06 -6.58 0.49
N HIS A 60 -3.11 -6.36 -0.31
CA HIS A 60 -3.00 -6.20 -1.76
C HIS A 60 -2.56 -4.79 -2.17
N GLY A 61 -2.84 -3.78 -1.34
CA GLY A 61 -2.41 -2.40 -1.58
C GLY A 61 -0.89 -2.23 -1.51
N LEU A 62 -0.22 -2.91 -0.57
CA LEU A 62 1.21 -2.74 -0.32
C LEU A 62 2.11 -3.07 -1.53
N PRO A 63 1.98 -4.22 -2.22
CA PRO A 63 2.79 -4.51 -3.41
C PRO A 63 2.50 -3.53 -4.55
N ASN A 64 1.24 -3.10 -4.72
CA ASN A 64 0.89 -2.11 -5.75
C ASN A 64 1.51 -0.74 -5.44
N LEU A 65 1.55 -0.34 -4.18
CA LEU A 65 2.24 0.87 -3.73
C LEU A 65 3.72 0.79 -4.07
N LEU A 66 4.41 -0.30 -3.71
CA LEU A 66 5.83 -0.56 -4.03
C LEU A 66 6.13 -0.43 -5.53
N LEU A 67 5.28 -1.01 -6.39
CA LEU A 67 5.41 -0.88 -7.83
C LEU A 67 5.27 0.58 -8.30
N GLY A 68 4.25 1.27 -7.81
CA GLY A 68 4.00 2.68 -8.14
C GLY A 68 5.14 3.59 -7.70
N VAL A 69 5.59 3.48 -6.45
CA VAL A 69 6.69 4.30 -5.93
C VAL A 69 8.02 3.94 -6.58
N GLY A 70 8.28 2.69 -6.95
CA GLY A 70 9.49 2.30 -7.69
C GLY A 70 9.57 2.97 -9.07
N LEU A 71 8.47 2.95 -9.84
CA LEU A 71 8.40 3.64 -11.13
C LEU A 71 8.52 5.16 -10.99
N LEU A 72 7.84 5.73 -9.99
CA LEU A 72 7.89 7.15 -9.71
C LEU A 72 9.31 7.58 -9.29
N ALA A 73 10.02 6.76 -8.51
CA ALA A 73 11.41 6.97 -8.13
C ALA A 73 12.31 7.06 -9.37
N CYS A 74 12.17 6.13 -10.32
CA CYS A 74 12.92 6.17 -11.56
C CYS A 74 12.63 7.45 -12.36
N ALA A 75 11.37 7.83 -12.52
CA ALA A 75 10.99 9.02 -13.27
C ALA A 75 11.52 10.32 -12.64
N ILE A 76 11.35 10.47 -11.33
CA ILE A 76 11.81 11.64 -10.58
C ILE A 76 13.33 11.74 -10.62
N ASN A 77 14.06 10.65 -10.39
CA ASN A 77 15.52 10.67 -10.35
C ASN A 77 16.16 10.77 -11.75
N LEU A 78 15.52 10.28 -12.82
CA LEU A 78 15.95 10.58 -14.19
C LEU A 78 15.85 12.07 -14.50
N LEU A 79 14.75 12.71 -14.08
CA LEU A 79 14.57 14.15 -14.21
C LEU A 79 15.58 14.92 -13.35
N GLY A 80 15.77 14.52 -12.09
CA GLY A 80 16.77 15.07 -11.18
C GLY A 80 18.19 14.97 -11.73
N GLY A 81 18.56 13.81 -12.27
CA GLY A 81 19.83 13.60 -12.94
C GLY A 81 20.02 14.53 -14.14
N LYS A 82 18.99 14.70 -14.98
CA LYS A 82 19.03 15.66 -16.11
C LYS A 82 19.24 17.09 -15.63
N ILE A 83 18.50 17.50 -14.59
CA ILE A 83 18.61 18.83 -13.98
C ILE A 83 20.04 19.05 -13.45
N CYS A 84 20.55 18.13 -12.62
CA CYS A 84 21.90 18.20 -12.05
C CYS A 84 23.00 18.20 -13.11
N HIS A 85 22.84 17.44 -14.19
CA HIS A 85 23.78 17.44 -15.31
C HIS A 85 23.83 18.81 -16.01
N ASP A 86 22.66 19.38 -16.34
CA ASP A 86 22.60 20.70 -16.99
C ASP A 86 23.23 21.78 -16.10
N PHE A 87 23.03 21.71 -14.77
CA PHE A 87 23.71 22.57 -13.81
C PHE A 87 25.22 22.35 -13.73
N ALA A 88 25.69 21.10 -13.79
CA ALA A 88 27.11 20.76 -13.78
C ALA A 88 27.85 21.30 -15.01
N THR A 89 27.17 21.38 -16.16
CA THR A 89 27.72 21.99 -17.39
C THR A 89 27.76 23.52 -17.38
N ALA A 90 27.24 24.17 -16.32
CA ALA A 90 27.27 25.62 -16.10
C ALA A 90 26.70 26.49 -17.26
N ASP A 91 25.79 25.93 -18.05
CA ASP A 91 25.16 26.61 -19.17
C ASP A 91 24.00 27.50 -18.67
N SER A 92 24.25 28.80 -18.53
CA SER A 92 23.32 29.79 -17.98
C SER A 92 21.97 29.83 -18.71
N ALA A 93 21.95 29.56 -20.02
CA ALA A 93 20.73 29.50 -20.81
C ALA A 93 19.86 28.28 -20.46
N LYS A 94 20.49 27.13 -20.15
CA LYS A 94 19.78 25.91 -19.72
C LYS A 94 19.25 26.04 -18.29
N VAL A 95 20.05 26.64 -17.41
CA VAL A 95 19.73 26.87 -16.00
C VAL A 95 18.50 27.75 -15.82
N SER A 96 18.38 28.82 -16.62
CA SER A 96 17.19 29.70 -16.61
C SER A 96 15.89 28.95 -16.91
N ARG A 97 15.91 27.96 -17.83
CA ARG A 97 14.71 27.16 -18.18
C ARG A 97 14.22 26.29 -17.04
N TRP A 98 15.12 25.74 -16.23
CA TRP A 98 14.76 24.87 -15.12
C TRP A 98 14.18 25.63 -13.92
N ARG A 99 14.37 26.95 -13.84
CA ARG A 99 13.92 27.80 -12.72
C ARG A 99 12.44 27.60 -12.37
N LEU A 100 11.57 27.55 -13.38
CA LEU A 100 10.12 27.37 -13.17
C LEU A 100 9.75 25.94 -12.75
N VAL A 101 10.57 24.95 -13.12
CA VAL A 101 10.31 23.51 -12.87
C VAL A 101 10.92 23.04 -11.54
N LEU A 102 11.93 23.73 -11.01
CA LEU A 102 12.63 23.36 -9.78
C LEU A 102 11.73 23.37 -8.54
N LEU A 103 10.91 24.40 -8.35
CA LEU A 103 9.98 24.45 -7.23
C LEU A 103 8.94 23.30 -7.24
N PRO A 104 8.16 23.07 -8.32
CA PRO A 104 7.22 21.95 -8.36
C PRO A 104 7.93 20.59 -8.28
N TYR A 105 9.14 20.46 -8.85
CA TYR A 105 9.98 19.27 -8.71
C TYR A 105 10.30 18.99 -7.23
N THR A 106 10.80 19.98 -6.48
CA THR A 106 11.10 19.81 -5.05
C THR A 106 9.88 19.43 -4.23
N VAL A 107 8.74 20.07 -4.47
CA VAL A 107 7.47 19.71 -3.79
C VAL A 107 7.08 18.27 -4.12
N CYS A 108 7.15 17.87 -5.39
CA CYS A 108 6.86 16.50 -5.81
C CYS A 108 7.79 15.48 -5.15
N THR A 109 9.09 15.75 -5.12
CA THR A 109 10.10 14.88 -4.46
C THR A 109 9.88 14.78 -2.95
N LEU A 110 9.46 15.87 -2.28
CA LEU A 110 9.12 15.84 -0.86
C LEU A 110 7.92 14.93 -0.60
N VAL A 111 6.84 15.08 -1.37
CA VAL A 111 5.66 14.21 -1.28
C VAL A 111 6.03 12.76 -1.55
N PHE A 112 6.84 12.50 -2.58
CA PHE A 112 7.34 11.17 -2.89
C PHE A 112 8.13 10.55 -1.73
N THR A 113 9.05 11.29 -1.11
CA THR A 113 9.79 10.79 0.07
C THR A 113 8.87 10.51 1.26
N ALA A 114 7.80 11.29 1.45
CA ALA A 114 6.79 11.00 2.47
C ALA A 114 5.99 9.72 2.14
N CYS A 115 5.65 9.49 0.86
CA CYS A 115 5.01 8.24 0.42
C CYS A 115 5.92 7.02 0.61
N LEU A 116 7.22 7.14 0.34
CA LEU A 116 8.19 6.08 0.62
C LEU A 116 8.25 5.72 2.11
N LEU A 117 8.29 6.73 2.99
CA LEU A 117 8.26 6.51 4.43
C LEU A 117 6.97 5.80 4.85
N ALA A 118 5.82 6.26 4.37
CA ALA A 118 4.54 5.62 4.64
C ALA A 118 4.54 4.14 4.18
N GLY A 119 5.05 3.85 2.97
CA GLY A 119 5.18 2.49 2.46
C GLY A 119 6.09 1.60 3.32
N GLY A 120 7.21 2.14 3.78
CA GLY A 120 8.12 1.45 4.71
C GLY A 120 7.44 1.11 6.04
N LEU A 121 6.74 2.08 6.63
CA LEU A 121 5.99 1.88 7.90
C LEU A 121 4.84 0.89 7.74
N MET A 122 4.13 0.92 6.60
CA MET A 122 3.07 -0.05 6.29
C MET A 122 3.60 -1.49 6.24
N CYS A 123 4.84 -1.73 5.78
CA CYS A 123 5.44 -3.07 5.79
C CYS A 123 5.51 -3.66 7.21
N TYR A 124 5.87 -2.85 8.20
CA TYR A 124 5.95 -3.29 9.61
C TYR A 124 4.56 -3.40 10.27
N GLY A 125 3.63 -2.51 9.90
CA GLY A 125 2.26 -2.53 10.42
C GLY A 125 1.37 -3.64 9.83
N ALA A 126 1.79 -4.31 8.75
CA ALA A 126 0.97 -5.29 8.04
C ALA A 126 0.82 -6.64 8.75
N SER A 127 1.63 -6.95 9.77
CA SER A 127 1.64 -8.25 10.46
C SER A 127 0.29 -8.62 11.08
N GLY A 128 -0.42 -7.66 11.68
CA GLY A 128 -1.74 -7.90 12.27
C GLY A 128 -2.81 -8.20 11.23
N ALA A 129 -2.81 -7.48 10.11
CA ALA A 129 -3.73 -7.73 9.00
C ALA A 129 -3.47 -9.10 8.36
N LEU A 130 -2.19 -9.48 8.25
CA LEU A 130 -1.76 -10.77 7.73
C LEU A 130 -2.19 -11.93 8.64
N ASP A 131 -2.01 -11.83 9.97
CA ASP A 131 -2.46 -12.87 10.91
C ASP A 131 -3.98 -13.09 10.84
N GLY A 132 -4.76 -12.00 10.79
CA GLY A 132 -6.21 -12.08 10.61
C GLY A 132 -6.62 -12.77 9.30
N ALA A 133 -5.97 -12.40 8.19
CA ALA A 133 -6.24 -12.97 6.87
C ALA A 133 -5.88 -14.47 6.79
N LEU A 134 -4.73 -14.86 7.35
CA LEU A 134 -4.29 -16.25 7.43
C LEU A 134 -5.20 -17.08 8.32
N ARG A 135 -5.58 -16.56 9.49
CA ARG A 135 -6.45 -17.27 10.44
C ARG A 135 -7.80 -17.60 9.81
N ALA A 136 -8.44 -16.64 9.15
CA ALA A 136 -9.72 -16.84 8.49
C ALA A 136 -9.58 -17.69 7.22
N GLY A 137 -8.56 -17.44 6.41
CA GLY A 137 -8.33 -18.13 5.14
C GLY A 137 -8.02 -19.61 5.33
N LEU A 138 -7.10 -19.95 6.22
CA LEU A 138 -6.78 -21.34 6.55
C LEU A 138 -7.98 -22.09 7.13
N ARG A 139 -8.76 -21.45 8.01
CA ARG A 139 -9.98 -22.07 8.57
C ARG A 139 -11.00 -22.41 7.47
N ASN A 140 -11.23 -21.48 6.55
CA ASN A 140 -12.15 -21.69 5.42
C ASN A 140 -11.61 -22.76 4.45
N ALA A 141 -10.32 -22.73 4.15
CA ALA A 141 -9.69 -23.72 3.28
C ALA A 141 -9.79 -25.13 3.91
N MET A 142 -9.52 -25.28 5.21
CA MET A 142 -9.65 -26.55 5.91
C MET A 142 -11.09 -27.07 5.88
N HIS A 143 -12.09 -26.19 6.02
CA HIS A 143 -13.50 -26.58 5.90
C HIS A 143 -13.84 -27.17 4.53
N TYR A 144 -13.26 -26.63 3.45
CA TYR A 144 -13.47 -27.12 2.07
C TYR A 144 -12.49 -28.20 1.62
N TYR A 145 -11.60 -28.66 2.50
CA TYR A 145 -10.61 -29.69 2.18
C TYR A 145 -11.24 -30.99 1.64
N ARG A 146 -12.44 -31.35 2.11
CA ARG A 146 -13.16 -32.54 1.69
C ARG A 146 -13.80 -32.43 0.30
N ASP A 147 -14.01 -31.21 -0.19
CA ASP A 147 -14.84 -30.90 -1.37
C ASP A 147 -14.04 -31.07 -2.68
N THR A 148 -13.43 -32.24 -2.87
CA THR A 148 -12.55 -32.53 -4.01
C THR A 148 -13.27 -32.62 -5.36
N ASP A 149 -14.59 -32.78 -5.34
CA ASP A 149 -15.48 -32.96 -6.49
C ASP A 149 -16.34 -31.72 -6.80
N VAL A 150 -16.24 -30.65 -5.99
CA VAL A 150 -16.98 -29.41 -6.21
C VAL A 150 -16.19 -28.50 -7.18
N PRO A 151 -16.79 -28.12 -8.33
CA PRO A 151 -16.16 -27.18 -9.26
C PRO A 151 -15.73 -25.89 -8.56
N GLY A 152 -14.51 -25.44 -8.83
CA GLY A 152 -13.93 -24.24 -8.19
C GLY A 152 -13.34 -24.45 -6.79
N ARG A 153 -13.44 -25.65 -6.20
CA ARG A 153 -12.84 -25.98 -4.88
C ARG A 153 -11.97 -27.23 -4.87
N CYS A 154 -11.98 -28.00 -5.95
CA CYS A 154 -11.25 -29.26 -6.08
C CYS A 154 -9.73 -29.17 -5.80
N PHE A 155 -9.12 -28.00 -5.98
CA PHE A 155 -7.69 -27.77 -5.76
C PHE A 155 -7.33 -27.51 -4.29
N ILE A 156 -8.30 -27.17 -3.43
CA ILE A 156 -8.03 -26.76 -2.04
C ILE A 156 -7.31 -27.85 -1.26
N LYS A 157 -7.72 -29.11 -1.43
CA LYS A 157 -7.05 -30.26 -0.83
C LYS A 157 -5.56 -30.28 -1.17
N ARG A 158 -5.23 -30.17 -2.46
CA ARG A 158 -3.84 -30.15 -2.94
C ARG A 158 -3.07 -28.96 -2.38
N SER A 159 -3.70 -27.78 -2.32
CA SER A 159 -3.05 -26.57 -1.78
C SER A 159 -2.72 -26.70 -0.29
N ILE A 160 -3.62 -27.27 0.52
CA ILE A 160 -3.37 -27.52 1.94
C ILE A 160 -2.32 -28.63 2.13
N ASP A 161 -2.41 -29.71 1.35
CA ASP A 161 -1.46 -30.82 1.44
C ASP A 161 -0.03 -30.32 1.16
N LEU A 162 0.15 -29.54 0.09
CA LEU A 162 1.44 -28.92 -0.25
C LEU A 162 1.90 -27.91 0.80
N LEU A 163 1.00 -27.07 1.32
CA LEU A 163 1.33 -26.11 2.38
C LEU A 163 1.91 -26.83 3.61
N GLN A 164 1.22 -27.86 4.10
CA GLN A 164 1.61 -28.57 5.32
C GLN A 164 2.96 -29.27 5.17
N MET A 165 3.20 -29.89 4.01
CA MET A 165 4.48 -30.53 3.70
C MET A 165 5.62 -29.53 3.50
N GLU A 166 5.38 -28.41 2.81
CA GLU A 166 6.41 -27.40 2.51
C GLU A 166 6.79 -26.55 3.74
N PHE A 167 5.82 -26.23 4.60
CA PHE A 167 6.02 -25.40 5.79
C PHE A 167 6.17 -26.19 7.08
N HIS A 168 6.18 -27.53 6.99
CA HIS A 168 6.32 -28.42 8.14
C HIS A 168 5.32 -28.05 9.26
N CYS A 169 4.04 -27.92 8.87
CA CYS A 169 2.98 -27.44 9.74
C CYS A 169 1.72 -28.32 9.62
N CYS A 170 0.83 -28.26 10.61
CA CYS A 170 -0.46 -28.96 10.58
C CYS A 170 -1.58 -28.12 11.17
N GLY A 171 -2.73 -28.11 10.48
CA GLY A 171 -3.90 -27.32 10.85
C GLY A 171 -3.67 -25.80 10.80
N ASN A 172 -4.57 -25.04 11.41
CA ASN A 172 -4.50 -23.58 11.46
C ASN A 172 -3.60 -23.12 12.62
N SER A 173 -4.00 -23.45 13.85
CA SER A 173 -3.20 -23.28 15.07
C SER A 173 -2.47 -24.55 15.46
N GLY A 174 -2.96 -25.72 15.06
CA GLY A 174 -2.30 -27.01 15.30
C GLY A 174 -3.10 -28.19 14.76
N PHE A 175 -2.57 -29.39 14.91
CA PHE A 175 -3.16 -30.61 14.33
C PHE A 175 -4.58 -30.93 14.85
N ARG A 176 -4.91 -30.52 16.08
CA ARG A 176 -6.24 -30.74 16.68
C ARG A 176 -7.37 -30.03 15.95
N ASP A 177 -7.06 -29.00 15.15
CA ASP A 177 -8.06 -28.31 14.33
C ASP A 177 -8.77 -29.27 13.35
N TRP A 178 -8.11 -30.36 12.96
CA TRP A 178 -8.69 -31.40 12.11
C TRP A 178 -9.74 -32.25 12.82
N PHE A 179 -9.75 -32.28 14.16
CA PHE A 179 -10.70 -33.08 14.94
C PHE A 179 -12.07 -32.40 15.02
N GLU A 180 -12.08 -31.08 14.90
CA GLU A 180 -13.28 -30.25 15.00
C GLU A 180 -14.09 -30.15 13.70
N LEU A 181 -13.55 -30.68 12.60
CA LEU A 181 -14.18 -30.59 11.29
C LEU A 181 -14.15 -31.93 10.54
N GLN A 182 -15.20 -32.19 9.77
CA GLN A 182 -15.26 -33.38 8.91
C GLN A 182 -14.47 -33.11 7.63
N TRP A 183 -13.20 -33.50 7.61
CA TRP A 183 -12.33 -33.36 6.43
C TRP A 183 -12.37 -34.56 5.48
N ILE A 184 -12.93 -35.69 5.93
CA ILE A 184 -13.15 -36.88 5.11
C ILE A 184 -14.51 -36.74 4.40
N SER A 185 -14.50 -36.76 3.07
CA SER A 185 -15.73 -36.72 2.28
C SER A 185 -16.58 -37.95 2.54
N VAL A 186 -17.90 -37.75 2.62
CA VAL A 186 -18.90 -38.82 2.77
C VAL A 186 -18.76 -39.89 1.69
N ARG A 187 -18.28 -39.50 0.49
CA ARG A 187 -18.04 -40.43 -0.62
C ARG A 187 -17.02 -41.53 -0.29
N TYR A 188 -16.07 -41.26 0.60
CA TYR A 188 -15.05 -42.22 1.02
C TYR A 188 -15.48 -43.03 2.25
N LEU A 189 -16.68 -42.79 2.78
CA LEU A 189 -17.21 -43.50 3.93
C LEU A 189 -18.10 -44.66 3.48
N ASP A 190 -17.83 -45.84 4.00
CA ASP A 190 -18.72 -46.99 3.82
C ASP A 190 -19.95 -46.86 4.72
N MET A 191 -21.05 -46.39 4.13
CA MET A 191 -22.33 -46.22 4.82
C MET A 191 -23.00 -47.56 5.21
N ALA A 192 -22.54 -48.69 4.68
CA ALA A 192 -23.01 -50.01 5.11
C ALA A 192 -22.37 -50.43 6.43
N SER A 193 -21.19 -49.90 6.77
CA SER A 193 -20.50 -50.19 8.03
C SER A 193 -21.28 -49.63 9.22
N LYS A 194 -21.49 -50.49 10.22
CA LYS A 194 -22.13 -50.11 11.49
C LYS A 194 -21.31 -49.04 12.21
N ASP A 195 -19.98 -49.16 12.22
CA ASP A 195 -19.09 -48.23 12.92
C ASP A 195 -19.14 -46.82 12.33
N VAL A 196 -19.22 -46.70 11.00
CA VAL A 196 -19.35 -45.41 10.31
C VAL A 196 -20.68 -44.75 10.66
N ARG A 197 -21.77 -45.51 10.61
CA ARG A 197 -23.11 -45.03 10.96
C ARG A 197 -23.22 -44.63 12.43
N ASP A 198 -22.67 -45.43 13.33
CA ASP A 198 -22.71 -45.18 14.76
C ASP A 198 -21.91 -43.92 15.09
N ARG A 199 -20.74 -43.73 14.45
CA ARG A 199 -19.94 -42.50 14.56
C ARG A 199 -20.69 -41.27 14.03
N LEU A 200 -21.34 -41.39 12.87
CA LEU A 200 -22.11 -40.29 12.29
C LEU A 200 -23.27 -39.86 13.20
N LYS A 201 -23.92 -40.82 13.88
CA LYS A 201 -25.00 -40.57 14.83
C LYS A 201 -24.52 -40.02 16.18
N SER A 202 -23.35 -40.45 16.65
CA SER A 202 -22.82 -40.05 17.96
C SER A 202 -22.21 -38.65 17.97
N ASN A 203 -21.75 -38.17 16.81
CA ASN A 203 -21.11 -36.87 16.68
C ASN A 203 -22.12 -35.73 16.52
N VAL A 204 -21.67 -34.53 16.89
CA VAL A 204 -22.45 -33.29 16.79
C VAL A 204 -22.78 -32.98 15.32
N ASP A 205 -23.99 -32.49 15.08
CA ASP A 205 -24.52 -32.12 13.75
C ASP A 205 -24.55 -33.25 12.71
N GLY A 206 -24.45 -34.52 13.11
CA GLY A 206 -24.40 -35.63 12.17
C GLY A 206 -23.14 -35.65 11.30
N LYS A 207 -22.03 -35.09 11.80
CA LYS A 207 -20.74 -35.01 11.07
C LYS A 207 -19.87 -36.22 11.38
N PHE A 208 -19.07 -36.65 10.40
CA PHE A 208 -18.06 -37.70 10.62
C PHE A 208 -16.76 -37.08 11.17
N LEU A 209 -16.75 -36.78 12.48
CA LEU A 209 -15.56 -36.31 13.19
C LEU A 209 -14.72 -37.48 13.69
N VAL A 210 -13.41 -37.35 13.54
CA VAL A 210 -12.44 -38.38 13.92
C VAL A 210 -11.25 -37.74 14.64
N ASP A 211 -10.69 -38.46 15.60
CA ASP A 211 -9.36 -38.19 16.14
C ASP A 211 -8.32 -38.59 15.08
N GLY A 212 -8.13 -37.72 14.10
CA GLY A 212 -7.23 -37.98 12.99
C GLY A 212 -6.93 -36.77 12.12
N VAL A 213 -5.83 -36.87 11.38
CA VAL A 213 -5.26 -35.81 10.53
C VAL A 213 -5.01 -36.32 9.11
N PRO A 214 -4.96 -35.44 8.11
CA PRO A 214 -4.52 -35.82 6.77
C PRO A 214 -3.04 -36.23 6.75
N PHE A 215 -2.66 -37.05 5.77
CA PHE A 215 -1.29 -37.55 5.61
C PHE A 215 -0.24 -36.44 5.45
N SER A 216 -0.63 -35.27 4.96
CA SER A 216 0.27 -34.11 4.76
C SER A 216 0.76 -33.51 6.08
N CYS A 217 0.11 -33.81 7.20
CA CYS A 217 0.59 -33.44 8.53
C CYS A 217 1.73 -34.31 9.05
N CYS A 218 2.06 -35.41 8.36
CA CYS A 218 3.10 -36.35 8.79
C CYS A 218 4.51 -35.77 8.62
N ASN A 219 5.35 -36.00 9.63
CA ASN A 219 6.79 -35.70 9.58
C ASN A 219 7.56 -36.89 9.00
N PRO A 220 8.14 -36.77 7.79
CA PRO A 220 8.85 -37.88 7.13
C PRO A 220 10.19 -38.21 7.79
N ASN A 221 10.71 -37.32 8.66
CA ASN A 221 11.97 -37.55 9.37
C ASN A 221 11.78 -38.44 10.62
N SER A 222 10.54 -38.76 10.99
CA SER A 222 10.28 -39.65 12.12
C SER A 222 10.71 -41.09 11.77
N PRO A 223 11.40 -41.80 12.67
CA PRO A 223 11.76 -43.20 12.47
C PRO A 223 10.55 -44.15 12.49
N ARG A 224 9.36 -43.64 12.84
CA ARG A 224 8.10 -44.39 12.96
C ARG A 224 7.15 -44.04 11.83
N ALA A 225 6.44 -45.04 11.31
CA ALA A 225 5.35 -44.83 10.35
C ALA A 225 4.31 -43.84 10.88
N CYS A 226 3.82 -42.94 10.02
CA CYS A 226 2.94 -41.85 10.44
C CYS A 226 1.62 -42.34 11.08
N ILE A 227 1.30 -41.80 12.25
CA ILE A 227 0.05 -42.07 12.96
C ILE A 227 -0.96 -41.00 12.58
N GLN A 228 -1.97 -41.37 11.79
CA GLN A 228 -2.99 -40.44 11.29
C GLN A 228 -4.32 -40.54 12.06
N GLN A 229 -4.53 -41.59 12.85
CA GLN A 229 -5.79 -41.86 13.54
C GLN A 229 -5.55 -42.34 14.96
N GLY A 230 -6.49 -42.06 15.87
CA GLY A 230 -6.39 -42.43 17.28
C GLY A 230 -5.22 -41.74 17.99
N ILE A 231 -4.94 -40.50 17.61
CA ILE A 231 -3.76 -39.72 18.04
C ILE A 231 -3.85 -39.42 19.54
N THR A 232 -5.03 -39.15 20.07
CA THR A 232 -5.20 -38.85 21.51
C THR A 232 -5.30 -40.11 22.38
N ASN A 233 -5.26 -41.30 21.79
CA ASN A 233 -5.41 -42.56 22.51
C ASN A 233 -4.08 -43.32 22.60
N SER A 234 -3.39 -43.25 23.74
CA SER A 234 -2.12 -43.96 23.99
C SER A 234 -2.22 -45.49 23.78
N SER A 235 -3.41 -46.08 23.92
CA SER A 235 -3.62 -47.51 23.73
C SER A 235 -3.89 -47.92 22.28
N ALA A 236 -4.08 -46.96 21.37
CA ALA A 236 -4.44 -47.24 19.98
C ALA A 236 -3.28 -47.84 19.16
N HIS A 237 -2.03 -47.61 19.59
CA HIS A 237 -0.84 -48.01 18.86
C HIS A 237 0.17 -48.67 19.80
N TYR A 238 0.97 -49.59 19.26
CA TYR A 238 2.01 -50.29 20.04
C TYR A 238 3.09 -49.30 20.52
N ASN A 239 3.39 -49.30 21.83
CA ASN A 239 4.40 -48.41 22.43
C ASN A 239 4.19 -46.94 22.02
N TYR A 240 3.00 -46.40 22.30
CA TYR A 240 2.61 -45.04 21.92
C TYR A 240 2.17 -44.26 23.16
N ASP A 241 2.73 -43.08 23.36
CA ASP A 241 2.28 -42.17 24.41
C ASP A 241 2.17 -40.74 23.87
N TYR A 242 0.93 -40.29 23.65
CA TYR A 242 0.66 -38.99 23.04
C TYR A 242 1.15 -37.80 23.87
N LEU A 243 1.40 -37.98 25.18
CA LEU A 243 1.83 -36.91 26.08
C LEU A 243 3.34 -36.71 26.09
N SER A 244 4.11 -37.78 25.88
CA SER A 244 5.57 -37.77 26.04
C SER A 244 6.33 -37.97 24.73
N GLU A 245 5.73 -38.58 23.70
CA GLU A 245 6.34 -38.65 22.37
C GLU A 245 6.20 -37.31 21.63
N GLU A 246 7.31 -36.86 21.04
CA GLU A 246 7.26 -35.94 19.90
C GLU A 246 6.51 -36.67 18.79
N LEU A 247 5.23 -36.32 18.61
CA LEU A 247 4.38 -36.94 17.60
C LEU A 247 5.09 -36.89 16.24
N ASN A 248 4.95 -37.95 15.45
CA ASN A 248 5.39 -38.01 14.06
C ASN A 248 4.57 -37.10 13.12
N LEU A 249 4.01 -36.03 13.68
CA LEU A 249 3.21 -35.01 13.04
C LEU A 249 3.89 -33.66 13.21
N TRP A 250 3.63 -32.76 12.29
CA TRP A 250 4.01 -31.36 12.47
C TRP A 250 3.16 -30.73 13.58
N MET A 251 3.80 -30.40 14.71
CA MET A 251 3.13 -29.81 15.87
C MET A 251 2.81 -28.32 15.68
N ARG A 252 3.57 -27.66 14.80
CA ARG A 252 3.41 -26.23 14.51
C ARG A 252 2.17 -25.96 13.66
N GLY A 253 1.37 -24.96 14.02
CA GLY A 253 0.23 -24.51 13.22
C GLY A 253 0.65 -23.81 11.93
N CYS A 254 -0.08 -24.01 10.82
CA CYS A 254 0.29 -23.38 9.56
C CYS A 254 0.10 -21.86 9.55
N ARG A 255 -0.78 -21.31 10.39
CA ARG A 255 -0.90 -19.86 10.56
C ARG A 255 0.40 -19.27 11.07
N GLU A 256 0.98 -19.88 12.09
CA GLU A 256 2.22 -19.42 12.70
C GLU A 256 3.40 -19.54 11.72
N ALA A 257 3.51 -20.68 11.01
CA ALA A 257 4.56 -20.91 10.03
C ALA A 257 4.49 -19.89 8.86
N LEU A 258 3.30 -19.63 8.33
CA LEU A 258 3.11 -18.64 7.27
C LEU A 258 3.31 -17.20 7.78
N LEU A 259 2.84 -16.90 8.99
CA LEU A 259 3.01 -15.57 9.57
C LEU A 259 4.50 -15.25 9.75
N GLU A 260 5.30 -16.17 10.28
CA GLU A 260 6.75 -15.97 10.41
C GLU A 260 7.41 -15.76 9.04
N HIS A 261 7.04 -16.59 8.05
CA HIS A 261 7.62 -16.49 6.71
C HIS A 261 7.34 -15.14 6.03
N TYR A 262 6.06 -14.75 5.97
CA TYR A 262 5.66 -13.51 5.30
C TYR A 262 6.04 -12.27 6.10
N THR A 263 6.05 -12.30 7.43
CA THR A 263 6.55 -11.17 8.22
C THR A 263 8.06 -10.99 8.04
N GLY A 264 8.83 -12.07 7.86
CA GLY A 264 10.25 -11.99 7.47
C GLY A 264 10.45 -11.30 6.13
N ILE A 265 9.66 -11.67 5.11
CA ILE A 265 9.69 -11.00 3.79
C ILE A 265 9.31 -9.52 3.92
N LEU A 266 8.23 -9.21 4.62
CA LEU A 266 7.78 -7.83 4.83
C LEU A 266 8.79 -6.99 5.60
N ALA A 267 9.45 -7.55 6.61
CA ALA A 267 10.50 -6.86 7.37
C ALA A 267 11.73 -6.58 6.51
N TYR A 268 12.15 -7.53 5.66
CA TYR A 268 13.24 -7.34 4.71
C TYR A 268 12.93 -6.27 3.66
N VAL A 269 11.72 -6.31 3.08
CA VAL A 269 11.26 -5.30 2.12
C VAL A 269 11.16 -3.94 2.81
N GLY A 270 10.56 -3.88 4.00
CA GLY A 270 10.43 -2.67 4.81
C GLY A 270 11.78 -2.03 5.14
N LEU A 271 12.76 -2.83 5.57
CA LEU A 271 14.12 -2.35 5.83
C LEU A 271 14.76 -1.78 4.57
N THR A 272 14.62 -2.48 3.43
CA THR A 272 15.15 -2.01 2.15
C THR A 272 14.51 -0.69 1.73
N VAL A 273 13.19 -0.55 1.86
CA VAL A 273 12.46 0.70 1.59
C VAL A 273 12.94 1.84 2.50
N LEU A 274 13.18 1.59 3.79
CA LEU A 274 13.69 2.60 4.73
C LEU A 274 15.12 3.05 4.38
N LEU A 275 15.99 2.13 3.95
CA LEU A 275 17.33 2.47 3.49
C LEU A 275 17.28 3.31 2.20
N VAL A 276 16.42 2.96 1.25
CA VAL A 276 16.20 3.77 0.04
C VAL A 276 15.62 5.13 0.42
N TRP A 277 14.69 5.20 1.38
CA TRP A 277 14.13 6.46 1.86
C TRP A 277 15.21 7.38 2.47
N LEU A 278 16.10 6.85 3.31
CA LEU A 278 17.22 7.63 3.86
C LEU A 278 18.14 8.17 2.76
N PHE A 279 18.41 7.33 1.76
CA PHE A 279 19.20 7.74 0.60
C PHE A 279 18.51 8.83 -0.21
N GLU A 280 17.25 8.67 -0.57
CA GLU A 280 16.44 9.66 -1.30
C GLU A 280 16.30 10.98 -0.53
N LEU A 281 16.18 10.91 0.80
CA LEU A 281 16.17 12.09 1.65
C LEU A 281 17.48 12.87 1.55
N SER A 282 18.62 12.17 1.49
CA SER A 282 19.93 12.81 1.31
C SER A 282 20.07 13.48 -0.06
N VAL A 283 19.56 12.83 -1.12
CA VAL A 283 19.53 13.38 -2.49
C VAL A 283 18.63 14.61 -2.55
N LEU A 284 17.44 14.54 -1.96
CA LEU A 284 16.49 15.66 -1.87
C LEU A 284 17.12 16.88 -1.18
N VAL A 285 17.76 16.67 -0.03
CA VAL A 285 18.46 17.74 0.71
C VAL A 285 19.54 18.36 -0.17
N GLY A 286 20.35 17.55 -0.83
CA GLY A 286 21.40 18.03 -1.73
C GLY A 286 20.86 18.83 -2.92
N VAL A 287 19.80 18.34 -3.58
CA VAL A 287 19.14 19.07 -4.68
C VAL A 287 18.53 20.37 -4.18
N ARG A 288 17.99 20.43 -2.95
CA ARG A 288 17.45 21.66 -2.37
C ARG A 288 18.53 22.71 -2.11
N TYR A 289 19.69 22.30 -1.59
CA TYR A 289 20.85 23.19 -1.46
C TYR A 289 21.33 23.70 -2.82
N MET A 290 21.41 22.82 -3.82
CA MET A 290 21.79 23.19 -5.17
C MET A 290 20.80 24.21 -5.77
N GLN A 291 19.50 23.96 -5.65
CA GLN A 291 18.45 24.85 -6.14
C GLN A 291 18.57 26.26 -5.54
N THR A 292 18.58 26.36 -4.21
CA THR A 292 18.60 27.67 -3.53
C THR A 292 19.88 28.44 -3.80
N ALA A 293 21.04 27.76 -3.84
CA ALA A 293 22.30 28.39 -4.20
C ALA A 293 22.29 28.94 -5.64
N MET A 294 21.65 28.23 -6.58
CA MET A 294 21.56 28.66 -7.98
C MET A 294 20.55 29.77 -8.21
N GLU A 295 19.40 29.73 -7.55
CA GLU A 295 18.42 30.82 -7.59
C GLU A 295 19.05 32.14 -7.11
N ASN A 296 19.83 32.10 -6.03
CA ASN A 296 20.55 33.27 -5.53
C ASN A 296 21.66 33.76 -6.48
N ALA A 297 22.36 32.84 -7.16
CA ALA A 297 23.35 33.21 -8.17
C ALA A 297 22.72 33.93 -9.36
N LEU A 298 21.54 33.48 -9.81
CA LEU A 298 20.78 34.13 -10.88
C LEU A 298 20.25 35.51 -10.47
N LEU A 299 19.78 35.64 -9.22
CA LEU A 299 19.29 36.93 -8.68
C LEU A 299 20.42 37.96 -8.53
N ALA A 300 21.64 37.51 -8.19
CA ALA A 300 22.81 38.37 -8.10
C ALA A 300 23.33 38.86 -9.47
N GLY A 301 22.88 38.24 -10.57
CA GLY A 301 23.31 38.59 -11.94
C GLY A 301 24.76 38.22 -12.27
N ASP A 302 25.50 37.64 -11.32
CA ASP A 302 26.88 37.20 -11.48
C ASP A 302 26.99 35.68 -11.22
N PRO A 303 27.24 34.85 -12.26
CA PRO A 303 27.36 33.40 -12.11
C PRO A 303 28.59 32.97 -11.29
N ASP A 304 29.57 33.87 -11.10
CA ASP A 304 30.79 33.62 -10.33
C ASP A 304 30.65 34.03 -8.85
N CYS A 305 29.49 34.57 -8.43
CA CYS A 305 29.30 34.99 -7.04
C CYS A 305 29.51 33.88 -6.02
N GLU A 306 29.93 34.26 -4.82
CA GLU A 306 29.65 33.48 -3.63
C GLU A 306 28.17 33.66 -3.28
N CYS A 307 27.40 32.57 -3.33
CA CYS A 307 25.96 32.64 -3.16
C CYS A 307 25.54 31.63 -2.08
N GLU A 308 24.52 31.98 -1.29
CA GLU A 308 24.07 31.19 -0.14
C GLU A 308 23.06 30.12 -0.58
N GLY A 309 23.17 28.90 -0.06
CA GLY A 309 22.13 27.87 -0.15
C GLY A 309 21.52 27.61 1.22
N TRP A 310 20.23 27.31 1.27
CA TRP A 310 19.52 27.00 2.51
C TRP A 310 18.49 25.88 2.30
N LEU A 311 18.21 25.14 3.36
CA LEU A 311 17.22 24.05 3.29
C LEU A 311 15.78 24.60 3.32
N LEU A 312 15.54 25.59 4.18
CA LEU A 312 14.23 26.20 4.41
C LEU A 312 14.35 27.73 4.45
N GLU A 313 13.46 28.42 3.74
CA GLU A 313 13.40 29.88 3.64
C GLU A 313 12.90 30.53 4.95
N SER A 314 11.93 29.87 5.61
CA SER A 314 11.41 30.13 6.95
C SER A 314 11.37 28.84 7.77
N GLY A 315 11.38 28.92 9.11
CA GLY A 315 11.42 27.71 9.96
C GLY A 315 10.26 26.75 9.69
N LEU A 316 10.46 25.43 9.89
CA LEU A 316 9.42 24.39 9.69
C LEU A 316 8.06 24.77 10.33
N ALA A 317 8.10 25.41 11.51
CA ALA A 317 6.92 25.88 12.22
C ALA A 317 6.18 27.02 11.51
N GLU A 318 6.89 27.95 10.85
CA GLU A 318 6.28 29.08 10.13
C GLU A 318 5.69 28.64 8.80
N THR A 319 6.37 27.75 8.08
CA THR A 319 5.88 27.16 6.82
C THR A 319 4.64 26.27 7.06
N ALA A 320 4.65 25.46 8.13
CA ALA A 320 3.48 24.67 8.53
C ALA A 320 2.30 25.55 8.97
N ARG A 321 2.56 26.64 9.71
CA ARG A 321 1.54 27.60 10.15
C ARG A 321 0.93 28.37 8.97
N SER A 322 1.74 28.76 7.99
CA SER A 322 1.27 29.40 6.75
C SER A 322 0.38 28.46 5.93
N ASN A 323 0.83 27.22 5.68
CA ASN A 323 0.05 26.23 4.93
C ASN A 323 -1.25 25.83 5.66
N PHE A 324 -1.23 25.71 6.98
CA PHE A 324 -2.43 25.46 7.79
C PHE A 324 -3.43 26.61 7.72
N ASN A 325 -2.96 27.86 7.71
CA ASN A 325 -3.82 29.04 7.56
C ASN A 325 -4.44 29.13 6.16
N VAL A 326 -3.69 28.77 5.10
CA VAL A 326 -4.22 28.71 3.72
C VAL A 326 -5.30 27.64 3.59
N ILE A 327 -5.09 26.43 4.13
CA ILE A 327 -6.09 25.34 4.13
C ILE A 327 -7.34 25.74 4.94
N LYS A 328 -7.16 26.40 6.09
CA LYS A 328 -8.26 26.91 6.92
C LYS A 328 -9.07 28.00 6.21
N ASN A 329 -8.43 28.84 5.39
CA ASN A 329 -9.10 29.88 4.62
C ASN A 329 -9.84 29.32 3.40
N LEU A 330 -9.31 28.28 2.74
CA LEU A 330 -10.01 27.54 1.70
C LEU A 330 -11.25 26.81 2.24
N GLY A 331 -11.18 26.25 3.46
CA GLY A 331 -12.33 25.65 4.14
C GLY A 331 -13.40 26.65 4.57
N LYS A 332 -13.03 27.92 4.81
CA LYS A 332 -13.97 29.00 5.12
C LYS A 332 -14.67 29.57 3.88
N SER A 333 -14.01 29.57 2.71
CA SER A 333 -14.64 30.02 1.47
C SER A 333 -15.85 29.14 1.09
N ASN A 334 -15.77 27.84 1.37
CA ASN A 334 -16.87 26.90 1.12
C ASN A 334 -18.06 27.02 2.11
N GLN A 335 -17.92 27.77 3.21
CA GLN A 335 -19.04 28.03 4.14
C GLN A 335 -19.89 29.25 3.76
N ILE A 336 -19.40 30.11 2.86
CA ILE A 336 -20.13 31.33 2.47
C ILE A 336 -21.16 31.03 1.35
N ASP A 337 -20.93 30.00 0.54
CA ASP A 337 -21.86 29.60 -0.53
C ASP A 337 -23.03 28.72 -0.05
N SER A 338 -23.02 28.23 1.21
CA SER A 338 -24.08 27.36 1.75
C SER A 338 -25.21 28.08 2.52
N VAL A 339 -25.24 29.42 2.54
CA VAL A 339 -26.24 30.20 3.32
C VAL A 339 -27.29 30.90 2.46
N MET A 340 -27.22 30.83 1.12
CA MET A 340 -28.20 31.49 0.24
C MET A 340 -28.97 30.49 -0.62
N GLY A 341 -29.63 29.53 0.02
CA GLY A 341 -30.41 28.50 -0.65
C GLY A 341 -31.34 27.76 0.28
N LYS A 342 -32.36 28.44 0.81
CA LYS A 342 -33.56 27.77 1.33
C LYS A 342 -34.75 28.72 1.32
N GLU A 343 -35.57 28.56 0.28
CA GLU A 343 -36.97 29.01 0.27
C GLU A 343 -37.78 28.19 1.29
N ASP A 344 -38.74 28.83 1.96
CA ASP A 344 -39.88 28.17 2.59
C ASP A 344 -41.15 29.06 2.43
N PRO A 345 -42.38 28.48 2.40
CA PRO A 345 -43.58 29.06 1.76
C PRO A 345 -44.75 29.41 2.73
N ASN A 346 -45.74 30.18 2.23
CA ASN A 346 -47.09 30.51 2.77
C ASN A 346 -47.16 31.51 3.95
N LEU A 347 -48.13 32.42 4.15
CA LEU A 347 -49.40 32.92 3.56
C LEU A 347 -49.64 34.27 4.31
N ASP A 348 -50.08 35.41 3.75
CA ASP A 348 -51.49 35.84 3.59
C ASP A 348 -51.51 37.35 3.21
N VAL A 349 -52.51 37.77 2.44
CA VAL A 349 -52.76 39.13 1.89
C VAL A 349 -53.84 39.83 2.73
N PRO A 350 -53.78 41.16 3.03
CA PRO A 350 -54.53 42.17 2.26
C PRO A 350 -53.90 43.57 2.10
N VAL A 351 -54.20 44.19 0.95
CA VAL A 351 -53.89 45.55 0.39
C VAL A 351 -54.87 46.61 0.96
N PRO A 352 -54.57 47.92 1.20
CA PRO A 352 -54.50 49.01 0.16
C PRO A 352 -53.69 50.30 0.54
N PRO A 353 -53.75 51.44 -0.20
CA PRO A 353 -53.65 51.69 -1.66
C PRO A 353 -52.54 52.71 -2.04
N VAL A 354 -52.22 52.81 -3.33
CA VAL A 354 -51.31 53.83 -3.93
C VAL A 354 -52.14 54.88 -4.70
N PRO A 355 -51.78 56.18 -4.71
CA PRO A 355 -52.35 57.15 -5.63
C PRO A 355 -51.56 57.27 -6.95
N ALA A 356 -52.31 57.47 -8.03
CA ALA A 356 -51.88 57.57 -9.41
C ALA A 356 -51.30 58.95 -9.80
N HIS A 357 -50.50 59.00 -10.87
CA HIS A 357 -50.42 60.18 -11.73
C HIS A 357 -50.30 59.84 -13.23
N TYR A 358 -51.01 60.65 -14.00
CA TYR A 358 -51.43 60.59 -15.41
C TYR A 358 -50.32 60.64 -16.50
N GLY A 359 -50.67 60.17 -17.73
CA GLY A 359 -49.88 60.12 -18.99
C GLY A 359 -49.67 61.48 -19.70
N PRO A 360 -49.70 61.64 -21.06
CA PRO A 360 -49.98 60.72 -22.20
C PRO A 360 -48.82 60.63 -23.25
N ARG A 361 -48.63 59.53 -24.01
CA ARG A 361 -49.14 59.14 -25.36
C ARG A 361 -49.09 60.20 -26.48
N ASP A 362 -48.28 59.89 -27.51
CA ASP A 362 -48.52 59.91 -28.98
C ASP A 362 -47.18 59.44 -29.62
N GLY A 363 -47.04 58.66 -30.71
CA GLY A 363 -47.89 58.12 -31.75
C GLY A 363 -47.02 57.94 -33.01
N VAL A 364 -47.15 56.80 -33.73
CA VAL A 364 -46.81 56.60 -35.17
C VAL A 364 -45.29 56.55 -35.52
N ALA A 365 -44.64 55.41 -35.81
CA ALA A 365 -44.73 54.42 -36.90
C ALA A 365 -43.83 54.68 -38.14
N VAL A 366 -43.29 53.57 -38.67
CA VAL A 366 -42.95 53.25 -40.08
C VAL A 366 -41.49 53.45 -40.58
N THR A 367 -40.84 52.31 -40.89
CA THR A 367 -39.80 52.01 -41.91
C THR A 367 -38.42 52.69 -41.81
N GLY A 368 -37.28 52.12 -42.20
CA GLY A 368 -36.92 50.90 -42.92
C GLY A 368 -35.56 51.12 -43.60
N ARG A 369 -34.70 50.08 -43.63
CA ARG A 369 -33.57 49.82 -44.57
C ARG A 369 -32.49 50.91 -44.78
N HIS A 370 -31.22 50.57 -44.54
CA HIS A 370 -30.26 50.21 -45.61
C HIS A 370 -28.85 49.90 -45.08
N ILE A 371 -28.22 48.92 -45.74
CA ILE A 371 -26.78 48.56 -45.76
C ILE A 371 -26.07 49.48 -46.78
N PRO A 372 -24.78 49.84 -46.57
CA PRO A 372 -23.67 49.33 -47.40
C PRO A 372 -22.42 48.99 -46.53
N LEU A 373 -21.58 47.97 -46.73
CA LEU A 373 -20.73 47.50 -47.83
C LEU A 373 -19.68 48.49 -48.38
N ASP A 374 -18.47 47.92 -48.53
CA ASP A 374 -17.18 48.40 -49.08
C ASP A 374 -16.34 49.31 -48.15
N SER A 375 -15.03 49.08 -47.96
CA SER A 375 -14.00 48.42 -48.77
C SER A 375 -12.93 47.75 -47.92
#